data_AF-A0A2A5H290-F1
#
_entry.id   AF-A0A2A5H290-F1
#
_cell.length_a   1.000
_cell.length_b   1.000
_cell.length_c   1.000
_cell.angle_alpha   90.00
_cell.angle_beta   90.00
_cell.angle_gamma   90.00
#
_symmetry.space_group_name_H-M   'P 1'
#
loop_
_entity.id
_entity.type
_entity.pdbx_description
1 polymer ?
#
loop_
_entity_poly.entity_id
_entity_poly.type
_entity_poly.pdbx_seq_one_letter_code
_entity_poly.pdbx_strand_id
1 'polypeptide(L)'
;MQDMALIEMGDFAGAVLKHLKKHPIKKLSICGGFGKITKLAKGHMDLHSRASSIDFNYIAEIAEQEGASASLIDAIKQANTSIEALHLCQVGYIDLGNAICEAARSVAQAKLGTIIDTGIEVEVMAINRQGEFIGYAGKAIQPPTIAGA
;
A
#
# COMPACT_ATOMS: atom_id res chain seq x y z
N MET A 1 -28.42 -8.43 -2.03
CA MET A 1 -27.54 -8.21 -3.19
C MET A 1 -26.49 -7.21 -2.74
N GLN A 2 -25.22 -7.61 -2.61
CA GLN A 2 -24.15 -6.65 -2.31
C GLN A 2 -23.80 -5.97 -3.63
N ASP A 3 -24.21 -4.71 -3.80
CA ASP A 3 -23.74 -3.91 -4.92
C ASP A 3 -22.22 -3.78 -4.80
N MET A 4 -21.50 -4.51 -5.66
CA MET A 4 -20.07 -4.37 -5.82
C MET A 4 -19.81 -3.03 -6.52
N ALA A 5 -19.62 -1.97 -5.75
CA ALA A 5 -19.22 -0.66 -6.27
C ALA A 5 -17.70 -0.69 -6.55
N LEU A 6 -17.32 -1.20 -7.71
CA LEU A 6 -15.94 -1.12 -8.19
C LEU A 6 -15.71 0.24 -8.85
N ILE A 7 -14.80 1.04 -8.28
CA ILE A 7 -14.28 2.26 -8.91
C ILE A 7 -12.86 1.95 -9.39
N GLU A 8 -12.66 1.94 -10.71
CA GLU A 8 -11.31 1.89 -11.28
C GLU A 8 -10.61 3.24 -11.09
N MET A 9 -9.62 3.27 -10.20
CA MET A 9 -8.89 4.47 -9.82
C MET A 9 -7.85 4.92 -10.87
N GLY A 10 -7.44 4.05 -11.78
CA GLY A 10 -6.26 4.26 -12.62
C GLY A 10 -5.05 4.59 -11.75
N ASP A 11 -4.30 5.65 -12.09
CA ASP A 11 -3.15 6.11 -11.30
C ASP A 11 -3.48 7.26 -10.32
N PHE A 12 -4.74 7.72 -10.27
CA PHE A 12 -5.13 8.94 -9.55
C PHE A 12 -5.80 8.66 -8.19
N ALA A 13 -4.98 8.30 -7.20
CA ALA A 13 -5.43 8.04 -5.83
C ALA A 13 -6.16 9.22 -5.20
N GLY A 14 -5.65 10.43 -5.43
CA GLY A 14 -6.24 11.63 -4.85
C GLY A 14 -7.67 11.89 -5.30
N ALA A 15 -8.01 11.57 -6.55
CA ALA A 15 -9.36 11.78 -7.08
C ALA A 15 -10.38 10.88 -6.39
N VAL A 16 -10.05 9.59 -6.22
CA VAL A 16 -10.89 8.63 -5.51
C VAL A 16 -11.04 9.02 -4.03
N LEU A 17 -9.96 9.31 -3.33
CA LEU A 17 -10.02 9.71 -1.91
C LEU A 17 -10.83 11.02 -1.73
N LYS A 18 -10.69 11.99 -2.65
CA LYS A 18 -11.49 13.23 -2.65
C LYS A 18 -12.97 12.96 -2.93
N HIS A 19 -13.29 12.00 -3.80
CA HIS A 19 -14.67 11.61 -4.09
C HIS A 19 -15.32 10.94 -2.85
N LEU A 20 -14.60 10.00 -2.22
CA LEU A 20 -15.10 9.26 -1.06
C LEU A 20 -15.33 10.12 0.19
N LYS A 21 -14.66 11.27 0.30
CA LYS A 21 -15.02 12.28 1.32
C LYS A 21 -16.44 12.80 1.19
N LYS A 22 -16.93 12.94 -0.05
CA LYS A 22 -18.28 13.46 -0.33
C LYS A 22 -19.31 12.34 -0.40
N HIS A 23 -18.86 11.14 -0.76
CA HIS A 23 -19.69 9.96 -0.96
C HIS A 23 -19.07 8.76 -0.23
N PRO A 24 -19.19 8.71 1.11
CA PRO A 24 -18.54 7.68 1.91
C PRO A 24 -19.13 6.30 1.60
N ILE A 25 -18.26 5.30 1.58
CA ILE A 25 -18.59 3.88 1.43
C ILE A 25 -18.12 3.11 2.66
N LYS A 26 -18.63 1.90 2.89
CA LYS A 26 -18.25 1.11 4.06
C LYS A 26 -16.79 0.66 4.03
N LYS A 27 -16.27 0.30 2.86
CA LYS A 27 -14.93 -0.27 2.69
C LYS A 27 -14.29 0.22 1.39
N LEU A 28 -13.04 0.65 1.48
CA LEU A 28 -12.15 0.98 0.38
C LEU A 28 -10.98 -0.01 0.36
N SER A 29 -10.86 -0.74 -0.74
CA SER A 29 -9.72 -1.62 -1.00
C SER A 29 -8.85 -0.99 -2.09
N ILE A 30 -7.60 -0.66 -1.75
CA ILE A 30 -6.61 -0.11 -2.70
C ILE A 30 -5.68 -1.24 -3.10
N CYS A 31 -5.73 -1.65 -4.37
CA CYS A 31 -4.83 -2.67 -4.91
C CYS A 31 -3.96 -2.09 -6.02
N GLY A 32 -2.67 -2.42 -6.02
CA GLY A 32 -1.76 -1.94 -7.04
C GLY A 32 -0.39 -2.62 -7.01
N GLY A 33 0.40 -2.38 -8.05
CA GLY A 33 1.80 -2.84 -8.08
C GLY A 33 2.63 -2.17 -6.98
N PHE A 34 3.62 -2.89 -6.46
CA PHE A 34 4.46 -2.41 -5.33
C PHE A 34 4.92 -0.97 -5.48
N GLY A 35 5.49 -0.57 -6.62
CA GLY A 35 5.93 0.82 -6.84
C GLY A 35 4.83 1.88 -6.74
N LYS A 36 3.59 1.58 -7.13
CA LYS A 36 2.45 2.51 -6.97
C LYS A 36 2.06 2.62 -5.49
N ILE A 37 2.05 1.50 -4.78
CA ILE A 37 1.76 1.49 -3.34
C ILE A 37 2.86 2.21 -2.56
N THR A 38 4.15 2.03 -2.91
CA THR A 38 5.26 2.79 -2.33
C THR A 38 5.09 4.30 -2.53
N LYS A 39 4.64 4.75 -3.70
CA LYS A 39 4.38 6.16 -3.96
C LYS A 39 3.23 6.69 -3.10
N LEU A 40 2.16 5.92 -2.97
CA LEU A 40 1.05 6.25 -2.09
C LEU A 40 1.53 6.34 -0.63
N ALA A 41 2.35 5.39 -0.17
CA ALA A 41 2.97 5.38 1.14
C ALA A 41 3.80 6.65 1.40
N LYS A 42 4.48 7.18 0.37
CA LYS A 42 5.21 8.46 0.47
C LYS A 42 4.31 9.70 0.35
N GLY A 43 2.99 9.53 0.19
CA GLY A 43 2.04 10.63 0.12
C GLY A 43 1.71 11.11 -1.29
N HIS A 44 2.25 10.49 -2.34
CA HIS A 44 1.89 10.84 -3.72
C HIS A 44 0.45 10.41 -4.01
N MET A 45 -0.32 11.34 -4.61
CA MET A 45 -1.72 11.11 -4.98
C MET A 45 -1.89 10.81 -6.47
N ASP A 46 -0.85 11.07 -7.26
CA ASP A 46 -0.69 10.63 -8.65
C ASP A 46 0.45 9.61 -8.66
N LEU A 47 0.09 8.36 -8.94
CA LEU A 47 0.97 7.20 -8.83
C LEU A 47 1.68 6.89 -10.15
N HIS A 48 1.38 7.64 -11.22
CA HIS A 48 1.98 7.44 -12.52
C HIS A 48 3.49 7.76 -12.48
N SER A 49 4.31 6.99 -13.22
CA SER A 49 5.78 7.15 -13.25
C SER A 49 6.26 8.53 -13.71
N ARG A 50 5.48 9.20 -14.56
CA ARG A 50 5.75 10.57 -15.01
C ARG A 50 5.48 11.65 -13.96
N ALA A 51 4.59 11.38 -13.00
CA ALA A 51 4.20 12.34 -11.97
C ALA A 51 5.05 12.22 -10.70
N SER A 52 5.55 11.02 -10.41
CA SER A 52 6.35 10.73 -9.24
C SER A 52 7.39 9.64 -9.53
N SER A 53 8.56 9.75 -8.92
CA SER A 53 9.60 8.71 -8.97
C SER A 53 9.60 7.90 -7.67
N ILE A 54 10.27 6.75 -7.67
CA ILE A 54 10.50 6.00 -6.44
C ILE A 54 11.56 6.73 -5.62
N ASP A 55 11.27 6.93 -4.34
CA ASP A 55 12.22 7.46 -3.36
C ASP A 55 12.87 6.29 -2.61
N PHE A 56 14.10 5.96 -2.97
CA PHE A 56 14.84 4.85 -2.35
C PHE A 56 15.30 5.16 -0.93
N ASN A 57 15.48 6.43 -0.57
CA ASN A 57 15.76 6.79 0.82
C ASN A 57 14.56 6.49 1.70
N TYR A 58 13.35 6.79 1.21
CA TYR A 58 12.13 6.44 1.93
C TYR A 58 11.94 4.92 2.08
N ILE A 59 12.23 4.13 1.03
CA ILE A 59 12.17 2.67 1.16
C ILE A 59 13.17 2.19 2.22
N ALA A 60 14.38 2.75 2.24
CA ALA A 60 15.40 2.41 3.21
C ALA A 60 15.00 2.78 4.65
N GLU A 61 14.34 3.94 4.85
CA GLU A 61 13.78 4.36 6.14
C GLU A 61 12.73 3.37 6.66
N ILE A 62 11.82 2.90 5.80
CA ILE A 62 10.82 1.89 6.18
C ILE A 62 11.50 0.55 6.47
N ALA A 63 12.47 0.13 5.66
CA ALA A 63 13.22 -1.11 5.90
C ALA A 63 14.00 -1.07 7.22
N GLU A 64 14.59 0.08 7.58
CA GLU A 64 15.26 0.30 8.86
C GLU A 64 14.30 0.10 10.04
N GLN A 65 13.07 0.63 9.95
CA GLN A 65 12.03 0.44 10.97
C GLN A 65 11.65 -1.04 11.16
N GLU A 66 11.72 -1.83 10.08
CA GLU A 66 11.51 -3.28 10.09
C GLU A 66 12.77 -4.08 10.47
N GLY A 67 13.86 -3.43 10.87
CA GLY A 67 15.07 -4.07 11.39
C GLY A 67 16.14 -4.38 10.34
N ALA A 68 16.12 -3.72 9.18
CA ALA A 68 17.18 -3.86 8.18
C ALA A 68 18.55 -3.45 8.74
N SER A 69 19.57 -4.23 8.40
CA SER A 69 20.97 -3.89 8.72
C SER A 69 21.44 -2.64 7.95
N ALA A 70 22.46 -1.95 8.47
CA ALA A 70 23.08 -0.81 7.79
C ALA A 70 23.53 -1.14 6.36
N SER A 71 24.11 -2.32 6.14
CA SER A 71 24.52 -2.77 4.79
C SER A 71 23.34 -2.96 3.85
N LEU A 72 22.20 -3.44 4.35
CA LEU A 72 20.99 -3.61 3.55
C LEU A 72 20.35 -2.25 3.22
N ILE A 73 20.30 -1.34 4.19
CA ILE A 73 19.87 0.05 4.02
C ILE A 73 20.67 0.73 2.90
N ASP A 74 22.00 0.60 2.91
CA ASP A 74 22.86 1.16 1.88
C ASP A 74 22.62 0.53 0.50
N ALA A 75 22.42 -0.80 0.44
CA ALA A 75 22.08 -1.48 -0.80
C ALA A 75 20.75 -1.01 -1.39
N ILE A 76 19.72 -0.83 -0.55
CA ILE A 76 18.40 -0.33 -0.96
C ILE A 76 18.51 1.08 -1.56
N LYS A 77 19.30 1.97 -0.95
CA LYS A 77 19.50 3.34 -1.44
C LYS A 77 20.14 3.38 -2.83
N GLN A 78 20.87 2.33 -3.22
CA GLN A 78 21.53 2.21 -4.52
C GLN A 78 20.74 1.39 -5.55
N ALA A 79 19.55 0.89 -5.19
CA ALA A 79 18.72 0.12 -6.10
C ALA A 79 18.22 0.97 -7.28
N ASN A 80 18.02 0.33 -8.43
CA ASN A 80 17.52 0.98 -9.65
C ASN A 80 15.98 0.94 -9.74
N THR A 81 15.37 -0.07 -9.12
CA THR A 81 13.90 -0.25 -9.15
C THR A 81 13.33 -0.59 -7.78
N SER A 82 12.06 -0.26 -7.55
CA SER A 82 11.36 -0.64 -6.32
C SER A 82 11.26 -2.16 -6.13
N ILE A 83 11.22 -2.93 -7.23
CA ILE A 83 11.23 -4.40 -7.18
C ILE A 83 12.60 -4.94 -6.76
N GLU A 84 13.69 -4.30 -7.20
CA GLU A 84 15.04 -4.63 -6.73
C GLU A 84 15.19 -4.37 -5.23
N ALA A 85 14.74 -3.21 -4.74
CA ALA A 85 14.74 -2.90 -3.31
C ALA A 85 13.90 -3.89 -2.49
N LEU A 86 12.73 -4.30 -3.01
CA LEU A 86 11.90 -5.35 -2.42
C LEU A 86 12.63 -6.68 -2.35
N HIS A 87 13.30 -7.08 -3.42
CA HIS A 87 14.06 -8.33 -3.46
C HIS A 87 15.22 -8.33 -2.45
N LEU A 88 15.95 -7.22 -2.33
CA LEU A 88 17.00 -7.05 -1.32
C LEU A 88 16.44 -7.26 0.11
N CYS A 89 15.26 -6.71 0.40
CA CYS A 89 14.59 -6.90 1.68
C CYS A 89 14.18 -8.35 1.91
N GLN A 90 13.64 -9.03 0.89
CA GLN A 90 13.27 -10.45 0.99
C GLN A 90 14.48 -11.34 1.31
N VAL A 91 15.62 -11.11 0.66
CA VAL A 91 16.89 -11.82 0.95
C VAL A 91 17.38 -11.50 2.37
N GLY A 92 17.17 -10.27 2.83
CA GLY A 92 17.47 -9.83 4.19
C GLY A 92 16.44 -10.21 5.25
N TYR A 93 15.40 -10.98 4.91
CA TYR A 93 14.28 -11.35 5.79
C TYR A 93 13.53 -10.15 6.40
N ILE A 94 13.40 -9.06 5.64
CA ILE A 94 12.68 -7.84 6.02
C ILE A 94 11.31 -7.81 5.33
N ASP A 95 10.23 -7.65 6.10
CA ASP A 95 8.85 -7.59 5.59
C ASP A 95 8.47 -6.20 5.05
N LEU A 96 9.21 -5.74 4.05
CA LEU A 96 8.98 -4.45 3.43
C LEU A 96 7.60 -4.35 2.76
N GLY A 97 7.06 -5.47 2.27
CA GLY A 97 5.78 -5.52 1.56
C GLY A 97 4.62 -5.06 2.44
N ASN A 98 4.45 -5.68 3.61
CA ASN A 98 3.40 -5.30 4.55
C ASN A 98 3.63 -3.90 5.13
N ALA A 99 4.89 -3.55 5.45
CA ALA A 99 5.23 -2.24 6.00
C ALA A 99 4.85 -1.09 5.04
N ILE A 100 5.13 -1.25 3.74
CA ILE A 100 4.72 -0.28 2.70
C ILE A 100 3.19 -0.21 2.56
N CYS A 101 2.49 -1.35 2.63
CA CYS A 101 1.04 -1.37 2.61
C CYS A 101 0.43 -0.62 3.81
N GLU A 102 0.98 -0.78 5.02
CA GLU A 102 0.49 -0.12 6.23
C GLU A 102 0.76 1.39 6.19
N ALA A 103 1.93 1.80 5.69
CA ALA A 103 2.23 3.21 5.45
C ALA A 103 1.28 3.84 4.42
N ALA A 104 1.02 3.16 3.30
CA ALA A 104 0.05 3.62 2.29
C ALA A 104 -1.38 3.71 2.85
N ARG A 105 -1.77 2.74 3.69
CA ARG A 105 -3.07 2.73 4.36
C ARG A 105 -3.21 3.92 5.30
N SER A 106 -2.18 4.20 6.11
CA SER A 106 -2.13 5.35 7.01
C SER A 106 -2.27 6.67 6.26
N VAL A 107 -1.57 6.82 5.13
CA VAL A 107 -1.73 7.99 4.24
C VAL A 107 -3.16 8.10 3.70
N ALA A 108 -3.72 7.02 3.16
CA ALA A 108 -5.07 7.03 2.60
C ALA A 108 -6.12 7.39 3.65
N GLN A 109 -6.01 6.82 4.87
CA GLN A 109 -6.87 7.15 6.00
C GLN A 109 -6.75 8.63 6.37
N ALA A 110 -5.53 9.14 6.60
CA ALA A 110 -5.30 10.54 6.92
C ALA A 110 -5.87 11.47 5.83
N LYS A 111 -5.79 11.06 4.55
CA LYS A 111 -6.38 11.80 3.45
C LYS A 111 -7.89 11.77 3.46
N LEU A 112 -8.57 10.71 3.90
CA LEU A 112 -10.03 10.64 4.02
C LEU A 112 -10.57 11.45 5.20
N GLY A 113 -9.82 11.60 6.28
CA GLY A 113 -10.22 12.29 7.51
C GLY A 113 -9.63 11.58 8.74
N THR A 114 -10.01 11.98 9.96
CA THR A 114 -9.60 11.17 11.12
C THR A 114 -10.30 9.80 11.08
N ILE A 115 -9.63 8.76 11.58
CA ILE A 115 -10.13 7.36 11.61
C ILE A 115 -11.53 7.27 12.24
N ILE A 116 -11.86 8.18 13.15
CA ILE A 116 -13.11 8.21 13.91
C ILE A 116 -14.27 8.84 13.09
N ASP A 117 -13.99 9.71 12.11
CA ASP A 117 -15.01 10.56 11.47
C ASP A 117 -15.67 9.97 10.22
N THR A 118 -15.02 9.03 9.52
CA THR A 118 -15.47 8.62 8.18
C THR A 118 -16.21 7.29 8.15
N GLY A 119 -15.96 6.40 9.11
CA GLY A 119 -16.51 5.04 9.13
C GLY A 119 -16.06 4.15 7.94
N ILE A 120 -15.11 4.62 7.11
CA ILE A 120 -14.60 3.88 5.95
C ILE A 120 -13.49 2.93 6.41
N GLU A 121 -13.70 1.63 6.26
CA GLU A 121 -12.63 0.65 6.43
C GLU A 121 -11.69 0.71 5.23
N VAL A 122 -10.39 0.97 5.47
CA VAL A 122 -9.39 1.00 4.40
C VAL A 122 -8.49 -0.22 4.50
N GLU A 123 -8.29 -0.90 3.36
CA GLU A 123 -7.24 -1.91 3.19
C GLU A 123 -6.38 -1.60 1.95
N VAL A 124 -5.13 -2.06 1.98
CA VAL A 124 -4.15 -1.86 0.90
C VAL A 124 -3.47 -3.17 0.58
N MET A 125 -3.36 -3.48 -0.71
CA MET A 125 -2.76 -4.69 -1.26
C MET A 125 -1.69 -4.31 -2.28
N ALA A 126 -0.46 -4.76 -2.07
CA ALA A 126 0.57 -4.73 -3.09
C ALA A 126 0.60 -6.09 -3.79
N ILE A 127 0.56 -6.09 -5.13
CA ILE A 127 0.61 -7.31 -5.94
C ILE A 127 1.71 -7.26 -6.99
N ASN A 128 2.20 -8.42 -7.43
CA ASN A 128 3.07 -8.52 -8.60
C ASN A 128 2.25 -8.61 -9.91
N ARG A 129 2.93 -8.79 -11.05
CA ARG A 129 2.28 -8.88 -12.36
C ARG A 129 1.46 -10.15 -12.56
N GLN A 130 1.74 -11.20 -11.77
CA GLN A 130 1.04 -12.47 -11.75
C GLN A 130 -0.19 -12.42 -10.83
N GLY A 131 -0.41 -11.31 -10.12
CA GLY A 131 -1.51 -11.15 -9.15
C GLY A 131 -1.21 -11.73 -7.77
N GLU A 132 0.03 -12.15 -7.51
CA GLU A 132 0.45 -12.67 -6.21
C GLU A 132 0.65 -11.53 -5.22
N PHE A 133 0.32 -11.77 -3.96
CA PHE A 133 0.50 -10.81 -2.88
C PHE A 133 1.97 -10.58 -2.58
N ILE A 134 2.35 -9.31 -2.60
CA ILE A 134 3.61 -8.80 -2.08
C ILE A 134 3.43 -8.32 -0.64
N GLY A 135 2.28 -7.72 -0.34
CA GLY A 135 1.96 -7.20 0.98
C GLY A 135 0.48 -6.87 1.13
N TYR A 136 0.03 -6.79 2.38
CA TYR A 136 -1.33 -6.47 2.76
C TYR A 136 -1.35 -5.66 4.06
N ALA A 137 -2.25 -4.68 4.11
CA ALA A 137 -2.57 -3.93 5.32
C ALA A 137 -4.08 -3.71 5.40
N GLY A 138 -4.72 -4.22 6.44
CA GLY A 138 -6.17 -4.18 6.58
C GLY A 138 -6.62 -4.84 7.88
N LYS A 139 -7.93 -4.84 8.16
CA LYS A 139 -8.47 -5.77 9.15
C LYS A 139 -8.45 -7.15 8.50
N ALA A 140 -7.82 -8.13 9.16
CA ALA A 140 -7.70 -9.48 8.63
C ALA A 140 -9.03 -9.96 8.04
N ILE A 141 -8.97 -10.54 6.84
CA ILE A 141 -10.08 -11.33 6.32
C ILE A 141 -10.24 -12.48 7.33
N GLN A 142 -11.25 -12.43 8.21
CA GLN A 142 -11.64 -13.66 8.88
C GLN A 142 -12.01 -14.62 7.76
N PRO A 143 -11.34 -15.78 7.62
CA PRO A 143 -11.82 -16.78 6.68
C PRO A 143 -13.30 -17.02 7.04
N PRO A 144 -14.21 -17.10 6.06
CA PRO A 144 -15.60 -17.36 6.35
C PRO A 144 -15.65 -18.62 7.22
N THR A 145 -16.17 -18.47 8.45
CA THR A 145 -16.48 -19.61 9.29
C THR A 145 -17.38 -20.50 8.45
N ILE A 146 -16.89 -21.67 8.06
CA ILE A 146 -17.73 -22.68 7.42
C ILE A 146 -18.71 -23.09 8.53
N ALA A 147 -19.93 -22.56 8.45
CA ALA A 147 -21.01 -23.00 9.29
C ALA A 147 -21.33 -24.45 8.90
N GLY A 148 -21.00 -25.38 9.78
CA GLY A 148 -21.54 -26.73 9.78
C GLY A 148 -20.65 -27.80 9.16
N ALA A 149 -20.13 -28.66 10.03
CA ALA A 149 -20.34 -30.10 9.93
C ALA A 149 -20.74 -30.60 11.33
#